data_AF-A0AA44EGL3-F1
#
_entry.id   AF-A0AA44EGL3-F1
#
_cell.length_a   1.000
_cell.length_b   1.000
_cell.length_c   1.000
_cell.angle_alpha   90.00
_cell.angle_beta   90.00
_cell.angle_gamma   90.00
#
_symmetry.space_group_name_H-M   'P 1'
#
loop_
_entity.id
_entity.type
_entity.pdbx_description
1 polymer ?
#
loop_
_entity_poly.entity_id
_entity_poly.type
_entity_poly.pdbx_seq_one_letter_code
_entity_poly.pdbx_strand_id
1 'polypeptide(L)'
;MAFHASGNHDSEHEFLIPIVRDALTRCANLYFEVAVSGRRLERLWMKAELPLERFNLKPHRNWVQYLHETKHQSVDILLVPLLQNVMNDARSNTKRFDSARMGAASIFSRGHVYGESASAGEILIENDHRVWLETIVRLADDAELRRKVKNATEAAIRTCLAGTLATLPLDEDKQKFWDHDNGRA
;
A
#
# COMPACT_ATOMS: atom_id res chain seq x y z
N MET A 1 12.20 2.80 -5.07
CA MET A 1 11.03 2.99 -4.17
C MET A 1 9.80 3.33 -4.99
N ALA A 2 8.60 3.00 -4.51
CA ALA A 2 7.35 3.25 -5.23
C ALA A 2 6.20 3.70 -4.32
N PHE A 3 5.24 4.43 -4.90
CA PHE A 3 3.93 4.69 -4.31
C PHE A 3 2.83 4.49 -5.35
N HIS A 4 2.00 3.47 -5.17
CA HIS A 4 0.93 3.14 -6.11
C HIS A 4 -0.44 3.34 -5.45
N ALA A 5 -1.14 4.40 -5.88
CA ALA A 5 -2.45 4.77 -5.39
C ALA A 5 -3.45 4.93 -6.56
N SER A 6 -4.68 4.48 -6.34
CA SER A 6 -5.78 4.63 -7.29
C SER A 6 -7.02 5.10 -6.54
N GLY A 7 -7.62 6.21 -6.99
CA GLY A 7 -8.78 6.80 -6.31
C GLY A 7 -8.38 7.79 -5.21
N ASN A 8 -9.31 8.12 -4.31
CA ASN A 8 -9.23 9.22 -3.34
C ASN A 8 -8.01 9.09 -2.38
N HIS A 9 -6.89 9.68 -2.77
CA HIS A 9 -5.59 9.61 -2.09
C HIS A 9 -4.85 10.97 -2.08
N ASP A 10 -5.57 12.06 -2.31
CA ASP A 10 -4.97 13.39 -2.51
C ASP A 10 -4.07 13.78 -1.33
N SER A 11 -4.53 13.53 -0.10
CA SER A 11 -3.77 13.83 1.11
C SER A 11 -2.50 12.98 1.22
N GLU A 12 -2.54 11.69 0.85
CA GLU A 12 -1.34 10.85 0.86
C GLU A 12 -0.30 11.29 -0.18
N HIS A 13 -0.75 11.74 -1.36
CA HIS A 13 0.16 12.32 -2.35
C HIS A 13 0.80 13.61 -1.83
N GLU A 14 0.01 14.52 -1.25
CA GLU A 14 0.50 15.78 -0.66
C GLU A 14 1.49 15.53 0.48
N PHE A 15 1.23 14.52 1.31
CA PHE A 15 2.12 14.08 2.39
C PHE A 15 3.45 13.51 1.87
N LEU A 16 3.41 12.64 0.85
CA LEU A 16 4.63 11.97 0.37
C LEU A 16 5.55 12.85 -0.47
N ILE A 17 5.03 13.85 -1.20
CA ILE A 17 5.83 14.69 -2.08
C ILE A 17 7.08 15.27 -1.41
N PRO A 18 6.98 15.99 -0.27
CA PRO A 18 8.17 16.55 0.39
C PRO A 18 9.11 15.45 0.90
N ILE A 19 8.57 14.35 1.44
CA ILE A 19 9.37 13.22 1.94
C ILE A 19 10.20 12.60 0.81
N VAL A 20 9.57 12.32 -0.34
CA VAL A 20 10.21 11.70 -1.49
C VAL A 20 11.28 12.63 -2.07
N ARG A 21 10.99 13.94 -2.17
CA ARG A 21 11.97 14.93 -2.64
C ARG A 21 13.22 14.93 -1.76
N ASP A 22 13.04 14.96 -0.44
CA ASP A 22 14.15 14.97 0.50
C ASP A 22 14.92 13.64 0.48
N ALA A 23 14.23 12.51 0.36
CA ALA A 23 14.84 11.19 0.25
C ALA A 23 15.69 11.05 -1.02
N LEU A 24 15.18 11.47 -2.18
CA LEU A 24 15.92 11.47 -3.44
C LEU A 24 17.14 12.39 -3.37
N THR A 25 17.04 13.52 -2.66
CA THR A 25 18.17 14.44 -2.46
C THR A 25 19.26 13.82 -1.58
N ARG A 26 18.89 13.10 -0.52
CA ARG A 26 19.84 12.48 0.43
C ARG A 26 20.47 11.19 -0.09
N CYS A 27 19.73 10.40 -0.86
CA CYS A 27 20.15 9.07 -1.29
C CYS A 27 20.24 9.01 -2.81
N ALA A 28 21.47 9.06 -3.35
CA ALA A 28 21.72 9.05 -4.79
C ALA A 28 21.30 7.72 -5.46
N ASN A 29 21.27 6.63 -4.70
CA ASN A 29 20.85 5.29 -5.14
C ASN A 29 19.33 5.09 -5.19
N LEU A 30 18.53 6.06 -4.73
CA LEU A 30 17.08 5.97 -4.80
C LEU A 30 16.54 6.43 -6.16
N TYR A 31 15.66 5.60 -6.71
CA TYR A 31 14.75 5.91 -7.80
C TYR A 31 13.32 5.84 -7.28
N PHE A 32 12.42 6.67 -7.79
CA PHE A 32 11.02 6.71 -7.37
C PHE A 32 10.07 6.58 -8.55
N GLU A 33 9.10 5.67 -8.41
CA GLU A 33 7.94 5.61 -9.29
C GLU A 33 6.64 5.88 -8.53
N VAL A 34 5.72 6.61 -9.17
CA VAL A 34 4.40 6.89 -8.61
C VAL A 34 3.32 6.62 -9.64
N ALA A 35 2.29 5.88 -9.24
CA ALA A 35 1.07 5.73 -10.03
C ALA A 35 -0.01 6.62 -9.41
N VAL A 36 -0.61 7.47 -10.24
CA VAL A 36 -1.65 8.42 -9.84
C VAL A 36 -2.89 8.25 -10.71
N SER A 37 -4.04 8.70 -10.21
CA SER A 37 -5.27 8.80 -11.01
C SER A 37 -5.72 10.26 -11.08
N GLY A 38 -5.72 10.81 -12.30
CA GLY A 38 -6.27 12.13 -12.58
C GLY A 38 -5.25 13.26 -12.75
N ARG A 39 -5.58 14.19 -13.66
CA ARG A 39 -4.70 15.29 -14.09
C ARG A 39 -4.28 16.27 -13.00
N ARG A 40 -5.02 16.36 -11.89
CA ARG A 40 -4.62 17.21 -10.75
C ARG A 40 -3.36 16.66 -10.11
N LEU A 41 -3.37 15.38 -9.76
CA LEU A 41 -2.26 14.71 -9.07
C LEU A 41 -1.05 14.56 -9.98
N GLU A 42 -1.25 14.25 -11.27
CA GLU A 42 -0.16 14.27 -12.26
C GLU A 42 0.58 15.61 -12.25
N ARG A 43 -0.17 16.73 -12.34
CA ARG A 43 0.43 18.07 -12.29
C ARG A 43 1.07 18.37 -10.95
N LEU A 44 0.52 17.88 -9.85
CA LEU A 44 1.09 18.07 -8.51
C LEU A 44 2.48 17.43 -8.42
N TRP A 45 2.63 16.18 -8.86
CA TRP A 45 3.92 15.49 -8.90
C TRP A 45 4.90 16.10 -9.90
N MET A 46 4.43 16.53 -11.07
CA MET A 46 5.29 17.19 -12.07
C MET A 46 5.83 18.54 -11.59
N LYS A 47 5.08 19.25 -10.72
CA LYS A 47 5.52 20.51 -10.10
C LYS A 47 6.31 20.31 -8.82
N ALA A 48 6.54 19.08 -8.38
CA ALA A 48 7.20 18.78 -7.12
C ALA A 48 8.73 18.95 -7.17
N GLU A 49 9.32 19.39 -8.29
CA GLU A 49 10.76 19.66 -8.43
C GLU A 49 11.63 18.45 -8.03
N LEU A 50 11.20 17.25 -8.44
CA LEU A 50 11.92 16.00 -8.23
C LEU A 50 13.02 15.83 -9.29
N PRO A 51 14.16 15.19 -8.97
CA PRO A 51 15.18 14.87 -9.96
C PRO A 51 14.62 13.97 -11.08
N LEU A 52 14.50 14.51 -12.29
CA LEU A 52 13.77 13.87 -13.40
C LEU A 52 14.41 12.54 -13.83
N GLU A 53 15.72 12.40 -13.70
CA GLU A 53 16.45 11.17 -14.05
C GLU A 53 16.22 10.02 -13.07
N ARG A 54 15.63 10.30 -11.89
CA ARG A 54 15.32 9.31 -10.84
C ARG A 54 13.85 9.28 -10.48
N PHE A 55 13.00 9.96 -11.24
CA PHE A 55 11.56 10.06 -11.02
C PHE A 55 10.78 9.54 -12.22
N ASN A 56 9.77 8.69 -11.96
CA ASN A 56 8.89 8.16 -12.99
C ASN A 56 7.41 8.28 -12.59
N LEU A 57 6.66 9.10 -13.32
CA LEU A 57 5.21 9.17 -13.21
C LEU A 57 4.59 8.09 -14.09
N LYS A 58 4.06 7.03 -13.49
CA LYS A 58 3.41 5.93 -14.20
C LYS A 58 2.02 6.36 -14.67
N PRO A 59 1.63 6.03 -15.91
CA PRO A 59 0.28 6.27 -16.39
C PRO A 59 -0.73 5.46 -15.56
N HIS A 60 -1.96 5.96 -15.45
CA HIS A 60 -3.05 5.20 -14.85
C HIS A 60 -3.24 3.85 -15.56
N ARG A 61 -3.33 2.78 -14.79
CA ARG A 61 -3.58 1.42 -15.26
C ARG A 61 -4.92 0.93 -14.76
N ASN A 62 -5.64 0.19 -15.61
CA ASN A 62 -6.75 -0.61 -15.09
C ASN A 62 -6.21 -1.76 -14.22
N TRP A 63 -7.08 -2.40 -13.45
CA TRP A 63 -6.68 -3.44 -12.50
C TRP A 63 -5.91 -4.60 -13.16
N VAL A 64 -6.36 -5.10 -14.31
CA VAL A 64 -5.72 -6.22 -15.01
C VAL A 64 -4.30 -5.86 -15.45
N GLN A 65 -4.12 -4.65 -16.00
CA GLN A 65 -2.81 -4.12 -16.39
C GLN A 65 -1.90 -3.94 -15.18
N TYR A 66 -2.40 -3.31 -14.11
CA TYR A 66 -1.64 -3.10 -12.89
C TYR A 66 -1.18 -4.43 -12.28
N LEU A 67 -2.07 -5.42 -12.21
CA LEU A 67 -1.76 -6.75 -11.71
C LEU A 67 -0.70 -7.44 -12.56
N HIS A 68 -0.82 -7.38 -13.89
CA HIS A 68 0.18 -7.94 -14.81
C HIS A 68 1.54 -7.25 -14.62
N GLU A 69 1.59 -5.92 -14.63
CA GLU A 69 2.84 -5.16 -14.48
C GLU A 69 3.53 -5.44 -13.16
N THR A 70 2.80 -5.37 -12.05
CA THR A 70 3.37 -5.57 -10.71
C THR A 70 3.73 -7.02 -10.39
N LYS A 71 3.33 -8.01 -11.21
CA LYS A 71 3.87 -9.39 -11.15
C LYS A 71 5.26 -9.52 -11.75
N HIS A 72 5.61 -8.64 -12.70
CA HIS A 72 6.87 -8.72 -13.44
C HIS A 72 7.86 -7.62 -13.05
N GLN A 73 7.38 -6.59 -12.34
CA GLN A 73 8.18 -5.49 -11.83
C GLN A 73 8.35 -5.62 -10.32
N SER A 74 9.59 -5.47 -9.87
CA SER A 74 9.93 -5.43 -8.44
C SER A 74 10.35 -4.03 -8.04
N VAL A 75 10.13 -3.69 -6.78
CA VAL A 75 10.61 -2.44 -6.18
C VAL A 75 11.22 -2.76 -4.82
N ASP A 76 12.32 -2.09 -4.46
CA ASP A 76 12.99 -2.37 -3.19
C ASP A 76 12.18 -1.92 -1.98
N ILE A 77 11.47 -0.79 -2.11
CA ILE A 77 10.74 -0.14 -1.03
C ILE A 77 9.38 0.30 -1.57
N LEU A 78 8.30 -0.07 -0.87
CA LEU A 78 6.94 0.38 -1.19
C LEU A 78 6.42 1.27 -0.06
N LEU A 79 6.06 2.51 -0.40
CA LEU A 79 5.48 3.48 0.52
C LEU A 79 3.97 3.28 0.57
N VAL A 80 3.43 3.05 1.77
CA VAL A 80 2.01 2.79 1.98
C VAL A 80 1.47 3.74 3.06
N PRO A 81 1.44 5.07 2.79
CA PRO A 81 0.81 6.01 3.69
C PRO A 81 -0.70 5.76 3.72
N LEU A 82 -1.28 5.96 4.89
CA LEU A 82 -2.70 5.96 5.13
C LEU A 82 -2.97 7.03 6.19
N LEU A 83 -3.42 8.20 5.75
CA LEU A 83 -3.75 9.31 6.64
C LEU A 83 -5.14 9.09 7.25
N GLN A 84 -5.32 9.40 8.53
CA GLN A 84 -6.62 9.12 9.16
C GLN A 84 -7.71 10.02 8.57
N ASN A 85 -8.76 9.38 8.05
CA ASN A 85 -10.02 9.99 7.70
C ASN A 85 -11.09 8.89 7.61
N VAL A 86 -12.36 9.27 7.68
CA VAL A 86 -13.49 8.35 7.72
C VAL A 86 -13.53 7.33 6.57
N MET A 87 -13.02 7.68 5.38
CA MET A 87 -12.97 6.77 4.23
C MET A 87 -11.81 5.78 4.36
N ASN A 88 -10.68 6.23 4.88
CA ASN A 88 -9.48 5.43 5.09
C ASN A 88 -9.68 4.44 6.25
N ASP A 89 -10.54 4.75 7.21
CA ASP A 89 -10.86 3.84 8.31
C ASP A 89 -11.59 2.59 7.86
N ALA A 90 -12.31 2.64 6.74
CA ALA A 90 -12.99 1.50 6.14
C ALA A 90 -12.09 0.65 5.21
N ARG A 91 -10.82 1.05 5.01
CA ARG A 91 -9.93 0.34 4.08
C ARG A 91 -9.38 -0.95 4.70
N SER A 92 -9.19 -1.94 3.83
CA SER A 92 -8.53 -3.20 4.18
C SER A 92 -7.01 -3.09 4.04
N ASN A 93 -6.31 -4.03 4.66
CA ASN A 93 -4.84 -4.15 4.62
C ASN A 93 -4.28 -4.70 3.29
N THR A 94 -5.05 -4.62 2.20
CA THR A 94 -4.74 -5.25 0.90
C THR A 94 -3.40 -4.83 0.28
N LYS A 95 -2.86 -3.67 0.67
CA LYS A 95 -1.53 -3.21 0.23
C LYS A 95 -0.38 -4.10 0.67
N ARG A 96 -0.56 -4.98 1.68
CA ARG A 96 0.40 -6.04 1.98
C ARG A 96 0.58 -7.00 0.79
N PHE A 97 -0.50 -7.35 0.10
CA PHE A 97 -0.43 -8.24 -1.07
C PHE A 97 0.28 -7.58 -2.25
N ASP A 98 0.08 -6.28 -2.46
CA ASP A 98 0.85 -5.51 -3.45
C ASP A 98 2.35 -5.52 -3.10
N SER A 99 2.69 -5.28 -1.83
CA SER A 99 4.07 -5.34 -1.31
C SER A 99 4.73 -6.70 -1.57
N ALA A 100 4.08 -7.79 -1.19
CA ALA A 100 4.60 -9.14 -1.43
C ALA A 100 4.73 -9.45 -2.92
N ARG A 101 3.74 -9.07 -3.73
CA ARG A 101 3.76 -9.29 -5.19
C ARG A 101 4.93 -8.57 -5.86
N MET A 102 5.22 -7.35 -5.44
CA MET A 102 6.34 -6.55 -5.95
C MET A 102 7.68 -6.85 -5.24
N GLY A 103 7.68 -7.76 -4.25
CA GLY A 103 8.86 -8.15 -3.50
C GLY A 103 9.49 -7.04 -2.63
N ALA A 104 8.68 -6.10 -2.14
CA ALA A 104 9.15 -4.85 -1.54
C ALA A 104 9.26 -4.89 -0.01
N ALA A 105 10.23 -4.14 0.53
CA ALA A 105 10.20 -3.73 1.94
C ALA A 105 9.19 -2.60 2.10
N SER A 106 8.11 -2.82 2.84
CA SER A 106 7.05 -1.83 2.97
C SER A 106 7.13 -0.99 4.23
N ILE A 107 6.84 0.30 4.05
CA ILE A 107 6.59 1.25 5.14
C ILE A 107 5.09 1.50 5.17
N PHE A 108 4.43 1.11 6.26
CA PHE A 108 3.01 1.33 6.47
C PHE A 108 2.79 2.44 7.49
N SER A 109 1.72 3.21 7.32
CA SER A 109 1.22 4.04 8.41
C SER A 109 0.74 3.18 9.57
N ARG A 110 1.06 3.62 10.79
CA ARG A 110 0.48 3.05 12.01
C ARG A 110 -0.99 3.46 12.11
N GLY A 111 -1.83 2.51 12.51
CA GLY A 111 -3.28 2.66 12.60
C GLY A 111 -3.96 1.29 12.64
N HIS A 112 -5.27 1.23 12.82
CA HIS A 112 -6.00 -0.05 12.96
C HIS A 112 -5.87 -0.94 11.72
N VAL A 113 -5.96 -0.36 10.51
CA VAL A 113 -5.88 -1.10 9.24
C VAL A 113 -4.63 -2.00 9.14
N TYR A 114 -3.47 -1.48 9.53
CA TYR A 114 -2.23 -2.26 9.49
C TYR A 114 -1.85 -2.85 10.84
N GLY A 115 -2.26 -2.25 11.96
CA GLY A 115 -1.86 -2.63 13.31
C GLY A 115 -2.44 -3.96 13.80
N GLU A 116 -3.69 -4.28 13.47
CA GLU A 116 -4.38 -5.46 14.04
C GLU A 116 -3.79 -6.81 13.61
N SER A 117 -3.16 -6.87 12.44
CA SER A 117 -2.52 -8.09 11.91
C SER A 117 -1.04 -7.91 11.64
N ALA A 118 -0.40 -6.99 12.37
CA ALA A 118 1.02 -6.70 12.15
C ALA A 118 1.90 -7.88 12.57
N SER A 119 2.83 -8.29 11.71
CA SER A 119 3.89 -9.22 12.10
C SER A 119 5.02 -8.48 12.79
N ALA A 120 5.68 -9.12 13.76
CA ALA A 120 6.94 -8.64 14.30
C ALA A 120 7.94 -8.40 13.16
N GLY A 121 8.47 -7.19 13.07
CA GLY A 121 9.43 -6.78 12.03
C GLY A 121 8.83 -6.01 10.84
N GLU A 122 7.51 -5.88 10.72
CA GLU A 122 6.93 -4.90 9.79
C GLU A 122 7.24 -3.47 10.26
N ILE A 123 7.42 -2.55 9.32
CA ILE A 123 7.60 -1.13 9.62
C ILE A 123 6.23 -0.45 9.58
N LEU A 124 5.69 -0.20 10.77
CA LEU A 124 4.49 0.60 10.98
C LEU A 124 4.90 1.85 11.74
N ILE A 125 4.73 3.04 11.14
CA ILE A 125 5.20 4.31 11.71
C ILE A 125 4.10 5.39 11.66
N GLU A 126 4.17 6.37 12.57
CA GLU A 126 3.28 7.52 12.53
C GLU A 126 3.42 8.28 11.21
N ASN A 127 2.37 9.00 10.81
CA ASN A 127 2.40 9.90 9.65
C ASN A 127 3.16 11.20 9.96
N ASP A 128 4.41 11.06 10.36
CA ASP A 128 5.36 12.14 10.60
C ASP A 128 6.40 12.19 9.48
N HIS A 129 6.60 13.37 8.89
CA HIS A 129 7.53 13.56 7.77
C HIS A 129 8.95 13.08 8.10
N ARG A 130 9.46 13.41 9.28
CA ARG A 130 10.84 13.09 9.66
C ARG A 130 11.00 11.59 9.84
N VAL A 131 10.07 10.94 10.54
CA VAL A 131 10.11 9.49 10.77
C VAL A 131 10.04 8.73 9.44
N TRP A 132 9.19 9.14 8.51
CA TRP A 132 9.13 8.53 7.18
C TRP A 132 10.44 8.70 6.41
N LEU A 133 10.97 9.92 6.37
CA LEU A 133 12.23 10.21 5.69
C LEU A 133 13.39 9.39 6.25
N GLU A 134 13.59 9.38 7.57
CA GLU A 134 14.65 8.62 8.24
C GLU A 134 14.52 7.11 7.98
N THR A 135 13.29 6.61 7.95
CA THR A 135 13.01 5.20 7.65
C THR A 135 13.36 4.86 6.20
N ILE A 136 13.01 5.72 5.24
CA ILE A 136 13.38 5.54 3.83
C ILE A 136 14.90 5.53 3.66
N VAL A 137 15.60 6.50 4.28
CA VAL A 137 17.07 6.59 4.23
C VAL A 137 17.70 5.31 4.78
N ARG A 138 17.24 4.85 5.95
CA ARG A 138 17.75 3.62 6.56
C ARG A 138 17.53 2.40 5.66
N LEU A 139 16.35 2.28 5.04
CA LEU A 139 16.07 1.18 4.10
C LEU A 139 16.86 1.30 2.80
N ALA A 140 17.20 2.51 2.35
CA ALA A 140 18.03 2.70 1.16
C ALA A 140 19.44 2.11 1.37
N ASP A 141 20.00 2.27 2.56
CA ASP A 141 21.37 1.88 2.87
C ASP A 141 21.52 0.44 3.39
N ASP A 142 20.43 -0.16 3.91
CA ASP A 142 20.48 -1.49 4.53
C ASP A 142 19.64 -2.54 3.78
N ALA A 143 20.31 -3.30 2.90
CA ALA A 143 19.70 -4.38 2.13
C ALA A 143 19.23 -5.56 3.02
N GLU A 144 19.90 -5.82 4.14
CA GLU A 144 19.49 -6.89 5.06
C GLU A 144 18.21 -6.50 5.78
N LEU A 145 18.09 -5.25 6.19
CA LEU A 145 16.86 -4.70 6.76
C LEU A 145 15.72 -4.76 5.74
N ARG A 146 15.94 -4.40 4.47
CA ARG A 146 14.91 -4.55 3.43
C ARG A 146 14.41 -5.98 3.34
N ARG A 147 15.32 -6.97 3.36
CA ARG A 147 14.97 -8.39 3.35
C ARG A 147 14.16 -8.80 4.60
N LYS A 148 14.56 -8.34 5.79
CA LYS A 148 13.84 -8.62 7.05
C LYS A 148 12.41 -8.07 7.01
N VAL A 149 12.25 -6.82 6.57
CA VAL A 149 10.95 -6.15 6.49
C VAL A 149 10.04 -6.83 5.46
N LYS A 150 10.58 -7.17 4.28
CA LYS A 150 9.84 -7.95 3.27
C LYS A 150 9.32 -9.27 3.86
N ASN A 151 10.18 -10.04 4.51
CA ASN A 151 9.81 -11.32 5.10
C ASN A 151 8.73 -11.18 6.18
N ALA A 152 8.77 -10.08 6.95
CA ALA A 152 7.75 -9.79 7.95
C ALA A 152 6.38 -9.49 7.31
N THR A 153 6.34 -8.72 6.22
CA THR A 153 5.09 -8.48 5.47
C THR A 153 4.50 -9.79 4.92
N GLU A 154 5.33 -10.66 4.35
CA GLU A 154 4.90 -11.97 3.87
C GLU A 154 4.37 -12.86 5.01
N ALA A 155 4.97 -12.78 6.20
CA ALA A 155 4.48 -13.48 7.38
C ALA A 155 3.10 -12.96 7.83
N ALA A 156 2.90 -11.64 7.85
CA ALA A 156 1.60 -11.03 8.17
C ALA A 156 0.50 -11.51 7.21
N ILE A 157 0.80 -11.62 5.91
CA ILE A 157 -0.14 -12.16 4.90
C ILE A 157 -0.47 -13.63 5.19
N ARG A 158 0.53 -14.47 5.47
CA ARG A 158 0.29 -15.89 5.80
C ARG A 158 -0.61 -16.04 7.02
N THR A 159 -0.38 -15.25 8.07
CA THR A 159 -1.23 -15.23 9.27
C THR A 159 -2.66 -14.81 8.94
N CYS A 160 -2.81 -13.74 8.15
CA CYS A 160 -4.12 -13.26 7.70
C CYS A 160 -4.89 -14.33 6.91
N LEU A 161 -4.22 -15.01 5.97
CA LEU A 161 -4.83 -16.08 5.16
C LEU A 161 -5.21 -17.31 6.00
N ALA A 162 -4.38 -17.68 6.98
CA ALA A 162 -4.67 -18.79 7.88
C ALA A 162 -5.87 -18.52 8.81
N GLY A 163 -6.11 -17.25 9.16
CA GLY A 163 -7.25 -16.83 9.97
C GLY A 163 -8.56 -16.70 9.20
N THR A 164 -8.52 -16.69 7.85
CA THR A 164 -9.72 -16.62 7.03
C THR A 164 -10.39 -18.00 6.97
N LEU A 165 -11.52 -18.16 7.67
CA LEU A 165 -12.38 -19.34 7.53
C LEU A 165 -12.81 -19.49 6.06
N ALA A 166 -12.61 -20.69 5.49
CA ALA A 166 -12.90 -21.00 4.09
C ALA A 166 -14.39 -20.99 3.72
N THR A 167 -15.26 -20.72 4.69
CA THR A 167 -16.71 -20.67 4.54
C THR A 167 -17.18 -19.23 4.67
N LEU A 168 -17.56 -18.63 3.54
CA LEU A 168 -18.45 -17.47 3.57
C LEU A 168 -19.77 -17.94 4.22
N PRO A 169 -20.38 -17.17 5.15
CA PRO A 169 -21.69 -17.48 5.70
C PRO A 169 -22.79 -17.19 4.66
N LEU A 170 -22.75 -17.92 3.54
CA LEU A 170 -23.70 -17.77 2.43
C LEU A 170 -24.74 -18.90 2.39
N ASP A 171 -24.57 -19.94 3.22
CA ASP A 171 -25.45 -21.12 3.20
C ASP A 171 -26.34 -21.29 4.44
N GLU A 172 -26.20 -20.46 5.49
CA GLU A 172 -27.06 -20.60 6.69
C GLU A 172 -28.44 -19.93 6.56
N ASP A 173 -28.67 -19.06 5.58
CA ASP A 173 -29.93 -18.28 5.47
C ASP A 173 -30.81 -18.59 4.24
N LYS A 174 -30.49 -19.61 3.43
CA LYS A 174 -31.38 -20.00 2.30
C LYS A 174 -32.68 -20.67 2.73
N GLN A 175 -32.74 -21.20 3.96
CA GLN A 175 -33.90 -21.98 4.41
C GLN A 175 -35.01 -21.14 5.07
N LYS A 176 -34.80 -19.84 5.31
CA LYS A 176 -35.81 -18.94 5.89
C LYS A 176 -36.59 -18.12 4.86
N PHE A 177 -36.15 -18.08 3.59
CA PHE A 177 -36.76 -17.20 2.58
C PHE A 177 -37.84 -17.86 1.72
N TRP A 178 -38.05 -19.18 1.82
CA TRP A 178 -38.98 -19.94 0.96
C TRP A 178 -40.19 -20.58 1.69
N ASP A 179 -40.30 -20.47 3.02
CA ASP A 179 -41.38 -21.13 3.78
C ASP A 179 -42.63 -20.25 4.02
N HIS A 180 -42.80 -19.13 3.29
CA HIS A 180 -43.97 -18.25 3.40
C HIS A 180 -44.72 -18.05 2.07
N ASP A 181 -44.89 -19.11 1.28
CA ASP A 181 -45.97 -19.12 0.28
C ASP A 181 -46.51 -20.52 0.03
N ASN A 182 -47.20 -21.07 1.03
CA ASN A 182 -48.12 -22.18 0.86
C ASN A 182 -49.18 -22.15 1.97
N GLY A 183 -50.29 -21.46 1.70
CA GLY A 183 -51.52 -21.67 2.48
C GLY A 183 -52.45 -20.47 2.59
N ARG A 184 -53.41 -20.39 1.65
CA ARG A 184 -54.84 -20.05 1.82
C ARG A 184 -55.40 -19.81 0.41
N ALA A 185 -56.13 -20.80 -0.13
CA ALA A 185 -57.58 -20.99 -0.02
C ALA A 185 -58.34 -20.11 -1.01
#